data_AF-A0A0Q8T4R5-F1
#
_entry.id   AF-A0A0Q8T4R5-F1
#
_cell.length_a   1.000
_cell.length_b   1.000
_cell.length_c   1.000
_cell.angle_alpha   90.00
_cell.angle_beta   90.00
_cell.angle_gamma   90.00
#
_symmetry.space_group_name_H-M   'P 1'
#
loop_
_entity.id
_entity.type
_entity.pdbx_description
1 polymer ?
#
loop_
_entity_poly.entity_id
_entity_poly.type
_entity_poly.pdbx_seq_one_letter_code
_entity_poly.pdbx_strand_id
1 'polypeptide(L)'
;MRPLIPPISPTSLMVAIALVVGVFCASTTTAHAQGDEASLQRGAVADMTPQQRYNTAISEAGGGMKVALEECRTLAAAERRPCEAQARARYQADMAAAKEFLRNPNARPVNVMGGPIRSTESTYVVKP
;
A
#
# COMPACT_ATOMS: atom_id res chain seq x y z
N MET A 1 -32.85 -8.95 -65.41
CA MET A 1 -31.60 -9.64 -65.76
C MET A 1 -31.06 -10.31 -64.49
N ARG A 2 -30.89 -11.64 -64.54
CA ARG A 2 -30.11 -12.50 -63.61
C ARG A 2 -28.60 -12.19 -63.83
N PRO A 3 -27.68 -12.45 -62.88
CA PRO A 3 -27.41 -13.83 -62.45
C PRO A 3 -27.06 -14.03 -60.97
N LEU A 4 -26.94 -15.32 -60.65
CA LEU A 4 -26.85 -16.00 -59.38
C LEU A 4 -25.57 -16.88 -59.44
N ILE A 5 -24.79 -16.92 -58.33
CA ILE A 5 -23.81 -17.95 -57.85
C ILE A 5 -22.47 -18.03 -58.65
N PRO A 6 -21.26 -18.41 -58.12
CA PRO A 6 -21.04 -19.41 -57.05
C PRO A 6 -19.78 -19.24 -56.13
N PRO A 7 -19.25 -20.27 -55.43
CA PRO A 7 -19.15 -20.32 -53.95
C PRO A 7 -17.69 -20.48 -53.44
N ILE A 8 -17.39 -20.30 -52.15
CA ILE A 8 -16.08 -20.76 -51.64
C ILE A 8 -16.23 -21.34 -50.22
N SER A 9 -16.01 -22.66 -50.16
CA SER A 9 -16.05 -23.53 -48.99
C SER A 9 -14.86 -23.32 -48.04
N PRO A 10 -14.95 -23.79 -46.80
CA PRO A 10 -13.93 -23.62 -45.76
C PRO A 10 -12.83 -24.70 -45.85
N THR A 11 -11.68 -24.42 -45.24
CA THR A 11 -10.50 -25.29 -44.98
C THR A 11 -9.34 -25.21 -45.99
N SER A 12 -8.27 -24.48 -45.63
CA SER A 12 -6.90 -25.01 -45.56
C SER A 12 -5.85 -23.92 -45.35
N LEU A 13 -4.73 -24.37 -44.79
CA LEU A 13 -3.42 -23.71 -44.68
C LEU A 13 -3.19 -22.75 -43.49
N MET A 14 -2.95 -23.39 -42.35
CA MET A 14 -1.81 -23.04 -41.50
C MET A 14 -0.48 -23.08 -42.28
N VAL A 15 0.52 -22.38 -41.73
CA VAL A 15 1.97 -22.38 -42.05
C VAL A 15 2.44 -21.21 -42.94
N ALA A 16 3.04 -20.19 -42.32
CA ALA A 16 4.50 -19.98 -42.40
C ALA A 16 4.94 -18.75 -41.59
N ILE A 17 5.86 -19.03 -40.68
CA ILE A 17 6.64 -18.11 -39.84
C ILE A 17 7.62 -17.32 -40.72
N ALA A 18 7.69 -15.99 -40.56
CA ALA A 18 8.90 -15.22 -40.84
C ALA A 18 8.87 -13.83 -40.17
N LEU A 19 9.54 -13.74 -39.01
CA LEU A 19 10.38 -12.64 -38.55
C LEU A 19 10.19 -11.26 -39.23
N VAL A 20 9.63 -10.30 -38.49
CA VAL A 20 10.21 -8.96 -38.38
C VAL A 20 10.45 -8.68 -36.90
N VAL A 21 11.72 -8.80 -36.55
CA VAL A 21 12.33 -8.55 -35.25
C VAL A 21 12.27 -7.06 -34.91
N GLY A 22 11.85 -6.76 -33.68
CA GLY A 22 12.62 -5.86 -32.82
C GLY A 22 12.35 -4.37 -32.91
N VAL A 23 11.14 -3.90 -32.59
CA VAL A 23 10.91 -2.54 -32.06
C VAL A 23 9.78 -2.56 -31.03
N PHE A 24 9.95 -3.28 -29.91
CA PHE A 24 9.01 -3.19 -28.79
C PHE A 24 9.70 -3.29 -27.42
N CYS A 25 10.92 -2.75 -27.34
CA CYS A 25 11.68 -2.63 -26.10
C CYS A 25 12.31 -1.24 -26.03
N ALA A 26 11.48 -0.21 -25.87
CA ALA A 26 11.93 1.11 -25.45
C ALA A 26 10.88 1.73 -24.50
N SER A 27 11.06 1.40 -23.22
CA SER A 27 11.03 2.38 -22.13
C SER A 27 9.73 3.17 -21.90
N THR A 28 8.75 2.56 -21.21
CA THR A 28 7.68 3.29 -20.48
C THR A 28 7.77 3.08 -18.96
N THR A 29 8.96 2.84 -18.42
CA THR A 29 9.12 2.56 -16.97
C THR A 29 9.29 3.82 -16.10
N THR A 30 9.27 5.03 -16.66
CA THR A 30 9.50 6.28 -15.89
C THR A 30 8.23 7.04 -15.49
N ALA A 31 7.05 6.71 -16.02
CA ALA A 31 5.81 7.43 -15.70
C ALA A 31 5.12 6.98 -14.39
N HIS A 32 5.40 5.75 -13.92
CA HIS A 32 4.77 5.22 -12.69
C HIS A 32 5.37 5.80 -11.41
N ALA A 33 6.69 6.02 -11.37
CA ALA A 33 7.38 6.53 -10.18
C ALA A 33 6.96 7.96 -9.78
N GLN A 34 6.67 8.84 -10.75
CA GLN A 34 6.22 10.21 -10.47
C GLN A 34 4.76 10.28 -10.00
N GLY A 35 3.91 9.36 -10.48
CA GLY A 35 2.50 9.29 -10.09
C GLY A 35 2.29 8.79 -8.66
N ASP A 36 3.13 7.85 -8.22
CA ASP A 36 3.09 7.30 -6.87
C ASP A 36 3.55 8.33 -5.83
N GLU A 37 4.65 9.03 -6.07
CA GLU A 37 5.14 10.14 -5.22
C GLU A 37 4.09 11.26 -5.08
N ALA A 38 3.48 11.69 -6.19
CA ALA A 38 2.43 12.70 -6.15
C ALA A 38 1.16 12.22 -5.42
N SER A 39 0.87 10.92 -5.44
CA SER A 39 -0.27 10.33 -4.74
C SER A 39 0.00 10.16 -3.24
N LEU A 40 1.23 9.83 -2.85
CA LEU A 40 1.69 9.83 -1.46
C LEU A 40 1.65 11.25 -0.86
N GLN A 41 2.13 12.25 -1.61
CA GLN A 41 2.11 13.67 -1.20
C GLN A 41 0.69 14.22 -1.02
N ARG A 42 -0.30 13.70 -1.76
CA ARG A 42 -1.71 14.07 -1.58
C ARG A 42 -2.40 13.29 -0.46
N GLY A 43 -1.96 12.06 -0.17
CA GLY A 43 -2.67 11.12 0.70
C GLY A 43 -2.32 11.21 2.19
N ALA A 44 -1.10 11.61 2.54
CA ALA A 44 -0.63 11.58 3.92
C ALA A 44 -0.47 13.00 4.50
N VAL A 45 -1.60 13.66 4.79
CA VAL A 45 -1.56 14.92 5.55
C VAL A 45 -1.27 14.59 7.01
N ALA A 46 -0.14 15.07 7.52
CA ALA A 46 0.25 14.83 8.91
C ALA A 46 -0.65 15.60 9.90
N ASP A 47 -0.90 15.01 11.07
CA ASP A 47 -1.62 15.68 12.16
C ASP A 47 -0.82 16.87 12.72
N MET A 48 -1.39 18.06 12.53
CA MET A 48 -0.73 19.32 12.87
C MET A 48 -0.97 19.76 14.31
N THR A 49 -2.11 19.37 14.89
CA THR A 49 -2.49 19.77 16.26
C THR A 49 -2.46 18.58 17.23
N PRO A 50 -2.21 18.83 18.53
CA PRO A 50 -2.30 17.78 19.54
C PRO A 50 -3.68 17.11 19.61
N GLN A 51 -4.76 17.87 19.36
CA GLN A 51 -6.11 17.32 19.32
C GLN A 51 -6.33 16.39 18.13
N GLN A 52 -5.81 16.73 16.95
CA GLN A 52 -5.85 15.85 15.78
C GLN A 52 -5.10 14.54 16.06
N ARG A 53 -3.87 14.64 16.61
CA ARG A 53 -3.08 13.46 16.99
C ARG A 53 -3.79 12.57 18.00
N TYR A 54 -4.43 13.17 18.99
CA TYR A 54 -5.26 12.44 19.93
C TYR A 54 -6.42 11.72 19.23
N ASN A 55 -7.19 12.43 18.38
CA ASN A 55 -8.33 11.86 17.68
C ASN A 55 -7.93 10.72 16.72
N THR A 56 -6.82 10.89 16.01
CA THR A 56 -6.23 9.84 15.17
C THR A 56 -5.82 8.65 16.03
N ALA A 57 -5.04 8.86 17.09
CA ALA A 57 -4.54 7.79 17.95
C ALA A 57 -5.67 6.97 18.62
N ILE A 58 -6.75 7.60 19.10
CA ILE A 58 -7.88 6.84 19.67
C ILE A 58 -8.63 6.05 18.60
N SER A 59 -8.70 6.56 17.37
CA SER A 59 -9.37 5.89 16.24
C SER A 59 -8.56 4.68 15.77
N GLU A 60 -7.24 4.84 15.67
CA GLU A 60 -6.30 3.76 15.36
C GLU A 60 -6.29 2.69 16.45
N ALA A 61 -6.22 3.08 17.73
CA ALA A 61 -6.27 2.14 18.85
C ALA A 61 -7.59 1.36 18.87
N GLY A 62 -8.73 2.04 18.62
CA GLY A 62 -10.03 1.40 18.54
C GLY A 62 -10.16 0.42 17.37
N GLY A 63 -9.66 0.81 16.19
CA GLY A 63 -9.59 -0.05 15.02
C GLY A 63 -8.71 -1.28 15.26
N GLY A 64 -7.51 -1.07 15.82
CA GLY A 64 -6.56 -2.14 16.17
C GLY A 64 -7.13 -3.10 17.20
N MET A 65 -7.84 -2.59 18.23
CA MET A 65 -8.53 -3.45 19.20
C MET A 65 -9.59 -4.32 18.54
N LYS A 66 -10.38 -3.77 17.61
CA LYS A 66 -11.40 -4.54 16.89
C LYS A 66 -10.76 -5.67 16.09
N VAL A 67 -9.72 -5.38 15.31
CA VAL A 67 -8.97 -6.39 14.53
C VAL A 67 -8.36 -7.44 15.45
N ALA A 68 -7.71 -7.04 16.53
CA ALA A 68 -7.12 -7.97 17.50
C ALA A 68 -8.16 -8.90 18.12
N LEU A 69 -9.37 -8.42 18.43
CA LEU A 69 -10.45 -9.28 18.94
C LEU A 69 -10.98 -10.23 17.88
N GLU A 70 -11.04 -9.81 16.61
CA GLU A 70 -11.40 -10.69 15.49
C GLU A 70 -10.35 -11.80 15.31
N GLU A 71 -9.07 -11.47 15.39
CA GLU A 71 -7.96 -12.44 15.38
C GLU A 71 -8.05 -13.41 16.56
N CYS A 72 -8.30 -12.92 17.78
CA CYS A 72 -8.45 -13.78 18.96
C CYS A 72 -9.58 -14.81 18.81
N ARG A 73 -10.65 -14.49 18.07
CA ARG A 73 -11.76 -15.43 17.84
C ARG A 73 -11.36 -16.63 16.98
N THR A 74 -10.32 -16.50 16.16
CA THR A 74 -9.82 -17.58 15.30
C THR A 74 -9.02 -18.64 16.07
N LEU A 75 -8.58 -18.32 17.30
CA LEU A 75 -7.79 -19.23 18.13
C LEU A 75 -8.63 -20.36 18.76
N ALA A 76 -7.94 -21.36 19.30
CA ALA A 76 -8.58 -22.42 20.09
C ALA A 76 -9.17 -21.86 21.39
N ALA A 77 -10.25 -22.45 21.92
CA ALA A 77 -11.00 -21.92 23.05
C ALA A 77 -10.15 -21.61 24.29
N ALA A 78 -9.12 -22.43 24.57
CA ALA A 78 -8.20 -22.24 25.68
C ALA A 78 -7.31 -20.98 25.53
N GLU A 79 -7.03 -20.54 24.31
CA GLU A 79 -6.13 -19.43 23.99
C GLU A 79 -6.88 -18.11 23.75
N ARG A 80 -8.20 -18.15 23.49
CA ARG A 80 -9.00 -16.95 23.21
C ARG A 80 -9.00 -15.96 24.36
N ARG A 81 -9.28 -16.43 25.58
CA ARG A 81 -9.36 -15.58 26.78
C ARG A 81 -8.05 -14.83 27.07
N PRO A 82 -6.88 -15.48 27.11
CA PRO A 82 -5.63 -14.76 27.31
C PRO A 82 -5.31 -13.80 26.14
N CYS A 83 -5.65 -14.17 24.90
CA CYS A 83 -5.51 -13.27 23.74
C CYS A 83 -6.38 -12.00 23.90
N GLU A 84 -7.67 -12.14 24.22
CA GLU A 84 -8.57 -11.01 24.42
C GLU A 84 -8.12 -10.10 25.57
N ALA A 85 -7.59 -10.69 26.66
CA ALA A 85 -7.04 -9.95 27.78
C ALA A 85 -5.82 -9.12 27.35
N GLN A 86 -4.92 -9.71 26.57
CA GLN A 86 -3.75 -9.02 26.04
C GLN A 86 -4.15 -7.89 25.06
N ALA A 87 -5.12 -8.14 24.18
CA ALA A 87 -5.63 -7.13 23.25
C ALA A 87 -6.23 -5.92 24.00
N ARG A 88 -7.02 -6.18 25.07
CA ARG A 88 -7.57 -5.13 25.94
C ARG A 88 -6.48 -4.37 26.70
N ALA A 89 -5.46 -5.05 27.19
CA ALA A 89 -4.35 -4.42 27.89
C ALA A 89 -3.56 -3.49 26.95
N ARG A 90 -3.29 -3.92 25.70
CA ARG A 90 -2.67 -3.07 24.67
C ARG A 90 -3.52 -1.85 24.36
N TYR A 91 -4.82 -2.04 24.11
CA TYR A 91 -5.73 -0.92 23.89
C TYR A 91 -5.70 0.10 25.04
N GLN A 92 -5.69 -0.35 26.30
CA GLN A 92 -5.60 0.55 27.45
C GLN A 92 -4.28 1.33 27.47
N ALA A 93 -3.16 0.68 27.13
CA ALA A 93 -1.87 1.34 27.00
C ALA A 93 -1.88 2.38 25.86
N ASP A 94 -2.47 2.05 24.71
CA ASP A 94 -2.60 2.97 23.57
C ASP A 94 -3.47 4.18 23.93
N MET A 95 -4.57 3.98 24.66
CA MET A 95 -5.42 5.07 25.15
C MET A 95 -4.70 5.96 26.18
N ALA A 96 -3.82 5.38 27.01
CA ALA A 96 -2.99 6.15 27.93
C ALA A 96 -1.94 6.97 27.17
N ALA A 97 -1.30 6.39 26.16
CA ALA A 97 -0.35 7.08 25.29
C ALA A 97 -1.03 8.20 24.48
N ALA A 98 -2.23 7.95 23.94
CA ALA A 98 -3.00 8.96 23.21
C ALA A 98 -3.29 10.19 24.09
N LYS A 99 -3.69 9.98 25.35
CA LYS A 99 -3.97 11.08 26.29
C LYS A 99 -2.75 11.95 26.56
N GLU A 100 -1.53 11.45 26.37
CA GLU A 100 -0.32 12.24 26.54
C GLU A 100 -0.20 13.33 25.47
N PHE A 101 -0.75 13.14 24.27
CA PHE A 101 -0.82 14.20 23.25
C PHE A 101 -1.57 15.44 23.76
N LEU A 102 -2.59 15.27 24.60
CA LEU A 102 -3.35 16.40 25.15
C LEU A 102 -2.60 17.16 26.24
N ARG A 103 -1.66 16.50 26.93
CA ARG A 103 -0.90 17.07 28.06
C ARG A 103 0.42 17.68 27.63
N ASN A 104 1.06 17.05 26.66
CA ASN A 104 2.36 17.44 26.15
C ASN A 104 2.26 17.72 24.64
N PRO A 105 2.27 18.99 24.23
CA PRO A 105 2.24 19.37 22.81
C PRO A 105 3.41 18.80 21.98
N ASN A 106 4.51 18.45 22.65
CA ASN A 106 5.70 17.86 22.03
C ASN A 106 5.65 16.32 22.00
N ALA A 107 4.62 15.70 22.56
CA ALA A 107 4.44 14.26 22.42
C ALA A 107 4.29 13.92 20.93
N ARG A 108 5.16 13.03 20.45
CA ARG A 108 5.17 12.49 19.10
C ARG A 108 5.16 10.96 19.18
N PRO A 109 4.59 10.26 18.19
CA PRO A 109 4.85 8.84 18.01
C PRO A 109 6.37 8.62 18.05
N VAL A 110 6.82 7.60 18.77
CA VAL A 110 8.23 7.32 19.09
C VAL A 110 9.21 7.74 18.00
N ASN A 111 10.33 8.33 18.43
CA ASN A 111 11.38 8.85 17.56
C ASN A 111 12.00 7.71 16.75
N VAL A 112 11.44 7.39 15.59
CA VAL A 112 12.09 6.53 14.59
C VAL A 112 13.20 7.39 14.00
N MET A 113 14.34 7.44 14.70
CA MET A 113 15.59 7.88 14.11
C MET A 113 15.88 6.89 12.99
N GLY A 114 15.51 7.25 11.76
CA GLY A 114 15.97 6.54 10.59
C GLY A 114 17.49 6.51 10.69
N GLY A 115 18.05 5.32 10.89
CA GLY A 115 19.49 5.13 10.72
C GLY A 115 19.91 5.65 9.34
N PRO A 116 21.19 5.99 9.12
CA PRO A 116 21.64 6.63 7.90
C PRO A 116 21.05 5.91 6.67
N ILE A 117 20.16 6.60 5.95
CA ILE A 117 19.64 6.16 4.67
C ILE A 117 20.89 5.90 3.83
N ARG A 118 21.19 4.64 3.51
CA ARG A 118 22.23 4.36 2.51
C ARG A 118 21.74 5.02 1.23
N SER A 119 22.45 6.07 0.83
CA SER A 119 22.13 6.98 -0.27
C SER A 119 21.44 6.25 -1.43
N THR A 120 20.21 6.65 -1.76
CA THR A 120 19.56 6.31 -3.02
C THR A 120 19.82 7.40 -4.06
N GLU A 121 21.01 7.99 -4.06
CA GLU A 121 21.45 8.90 -5.11
C GLU A 121 21.90 8.08 -6.32
N SER A 122 21.04 7.96 -7.33
CA SER A 122 21.45 7.47 -8.64
C SER A 122 22.07 8.63 -9.43
N THR A 123 23.39 8.76 -9.41
CA THR A 123 24.12 9.69 -10.27
C THR A 123 24.01 9.21 -11.72
N TYR A 124 23.26 9.92 -12.56
CA TYR A 124 23.25 9.65 -14.01
C TYR A 124 24.45 10.34 -14.64
N VAL A 125 25.42 9.55 -15.14
CA VAL A 125 26.50 10.06 -15.99
C VAL A 125 25.91 10.38 -17.36
N VAL A 126 25.70 11.67 -17.64
CA VAL A 126 25.45 12.16 -19.00
C VAL A 126 26.76 12.04 -19.77
N LYS A 127 26.81 11.15 -20.75
CA LYS A 127 27.95 11.03 -21.68
C LYS A 127 27.83 12.14 -22.75
N PRO A 128 28.94 12.82 -23.11
CA PRO A 128 28.94 13.86 -24.15
C PRO A 128 28.58 13.33 -25.54
#